data_AF-A0A8K9XDA8-F1
#
_entry.id   AF-A0A8K9XDA8-F1
#
_cell.length_a   1.000
_cell.length_b   1.000
_cell.length_c   1.000
_cell.angle_alpha   90.00
_cell.angle_beta   90.00
_cell.angle_gamma   90.00
#
_symmetry.space_group_name_H-M   'P 1'
#
loop_
_entity.id
_entity.type
_entity.pdbx_description
1 polymer ?
#
loop_
_entity_poly.entity_id
_entity_poly.type
_entity_poly.pdbx_seq_one_letter_code
_entity_poly.pdbx_strand_id
1 'polypeptide(L)'
;MTVLHQSTQKQLLPLKMPRCLKKRRRHTCKRQKPIPTTKHYSMLPSEYERYVSCNAIHRVQMMYNRHWLVYFCLYWMLLRRHFCCRALEAAGMMLKDMQRIPEAIQYIERASMMYVENGTPDTAALALDRAGKLIESQDLAKAVDLYQKAASVFENEDRLRQAVEMLGKSSRLLVRQHKLDEAAVSIQKEKNMYKEIENYPTCFKKTIAQVLVHLHRNDFVAADKCVRESYSLPGFSGSEDCIALEQLLQGYDEQDEDQVHRVCNSPLFKYMDNDYAKLSVSLRVPGGGKKKKAPAADAAEGGAGAGEADEDEYAGGLC
;
A
#
# COMPACT_ATOMS: atom_id res chain seq x y z
N MET A 1 -14.30 57.98 -25.46
CA MET A 1 -12.86 57.70 -25.48
C MET A 1 -12.42 57.31 -24.06
N THR A 2 -11.97 56.07 -23.88
CA THR A 2 -10.80 55.62 -23.06
C THR A 2 -10.51 56.33 -21.70
N VAL A 3 -10.17 55.71 -20.56
CA VAL A 3 -9.67 54.35 -20.22
C VAL A 3 -9.32 54.30 -18.70
N LEU A 4 -9.54 53.13 -18.09
CA LEU A 4 -8.82 52.42 -17.01
C LEU A 4 -8.50 53.00 -15.60
N HIS A 5 -8.65 52.04 -14.67
CA HIS A 5 -7.77 51.69 -13.54
C HIS A 5 -7.91 52.46 -12.23
N GLN A 6 -8.61 51.85 -11.27
CA GLN A 6 -8.10 51.53 -9.93
C GLN A 6 -9.19 50.87 -9.09
N SER A 7 -9.19 49.54 -9.05
CA SER A 7 -9.93 48.76 -8.06
C SER A 7 -8.98 47.72 -7.50
N THR A 8 -9.11 47.47 -6.19
CA THR A 8 -8.43 46.45 -5.36
C THR A 8 -7.09 46.84 -4.71
N GLN A 9 -7.16 47.76 -3.76
CA GLN A 9 -6.22 47.79 -2.63
C GLN A 9 -7.03 48.07 -1.35
N LYS A 10 -7.42 47.04 -0.61
CA LYS A 10 -7.63 47.10 0.85
C LYS A 10 -8.03 45.76 1.46
N GLN A 11 -7.40 45.51 2.61
CA GLN A 11 -7.76 44.62 3.72
C GLN A 11 -7.28 43.15 3.68
N LEU A 12 -6.05 42.94 4.15
CA LEU A 12 -5.67 41.75 4.91
C LEU A 12 -5.20 42.20 6.30
N LEU A 13 -6.03 41.98 7.31
CA LEU A 13 -5.76 42.23 8.73
C LEU A 13 -4.71 41.25 9.30
N PRO A 14 -3.88 41.65 10.28
CA PRO A 14 -2.81 40.81 10.81
C PRO A 14 -3.33 39.89 11.93
N LEU A 15 -3.43 38.59 11.67
CA LEU A 15 -3.71 37.58 12.70
C LEU A 15 -2.45 37.28 13.53
N LYS A 16 -2.57 37.38 14.87
CA LYS A 16 -1.49 37.20 15.86
C LYS A 16 -0.92 35.76 15.85
N MET A 17 0.39 35.66 15.66
CA MET A 17 1.20 34.43 15.78
C MET A 17 1.16 33.80 17.20
N PRO A 18 1.09 32.46 17.34
CA PRO A 18 1.15 31.75 18.63
C PRO A 18 2.50 31.90 19.35
N ARG A 19 2.46 31.96 20.69
CA ARG A 19 3.61 32.26 21.57
C ARG A 19 4.79 31.26 21.48
N CYS A 20 4.59 30.05 20.97
CA CYS A 20 5.64 29.02 20.83
C CYS A 20 6.79 29.42 19.88
N LEU A 21 6.54 30.29 18.89
CA LEU A 21 7.56 30.79 17.96
C LEU A 21 8.46 31.90 18.54
N LYS A 22 8.10 32.51 19.67
CA LYS A 22 8.90 33.60 20.28
C LYS A 22 10.18 33.10 20.96
N LYS A 23 10.19 31.90 21.55
CA LYS A 23 11.35 31.38 22.29
C LYS A 23 12.48 30.89 21.37
N ARG A 24 12.15 30.29 20.21
CA ARG A 24 13.14 29.81 19.22
C ARG A 24 13.89 30.93 18.48
N ARG A 25 13.41 32.18 18.57
CA ARG A 25 13.94 33.36 17.86
C ARG A 25 15.32 33.83 18.36
N ARG A 26 15.77 33.42 19.56
CA ARG A 26 16.99 33.97 20.18
C ARG A 26 18.29 33.27 19.79
N HIS A 27 18.26 32.07 19.22
CA HIS A 27 19.50 31.26 19.11
C HIS A 27 20.01 30.93 17.71
N THR A 28 19.30 31.17 16.60
CA THR A 28 19.78 30.62 15.30
C THR A 28 19.64 31.48 14.03
N CYS A 29 19.33 32.77 14.08
CA CYS A 29 19.42 33.57 12.85
C CYS A 29 19.62 35.06 13.10
N LYS A 30 20.80 35.59 12.73
CA LYS A 30 21.00 37.04 12.56
C LYS A 30 19.95 37.54 11.56
N ARG A 31 19.22 38.60 11.94
CA ARG A 31 18.12 39.21 11.18
C ARG A 31 18.54 39.52 9.73
N GLN A 32 18.15 38.69 8.77
CA GLN A 32 18.10 39.08 7.36
C GLN A 32 16.73 39.71 7.08
N LYS A 33 16.73 40.94 6.52
CA LYS A 33 15.51 41.67 6.15
C LYS A 33 14.80 40.95 4.98
N PRO A 34 13.46 41.00 4.88
CA PRO A 34 12.75 40.47 3.72
C PRO A 34 13.23 41.16 2.45
N ILE A 35 13.54 40.36 1.43
CA ILE A 35 14.13 40.81 0.17
C ILE A 35 12.99 41.32 -0.76
N PRO A 36 13.14 42.47 -1.45
CA PRO A 36 12.17 42.94 -2.44
C PRO A 36 11.98 41.92 -3.57
N THR A 37 10.75 41.81 -4.11
CA THR A 37 10.36 40.86 -5.18
C THR A 37 11.26 40.89 -6.41
N THR A 38 11.89 42.03 -6.70
CA THR A 38 12.83 42.22 -7.81
C THR A 38 14.18 41.50 -7.64
N LYS A 39 14.64 41.29 -6.40
CA LYS A 39 15.89 40.58 -6.10
C LYS A 39 15.74 39.06 -5.99
N HIS A 40 14.50 38.55 -5.96
CA HIS A 40 14.25 37.11 -6.08
C HIS A 40 14.63 36.58 -7.47
N TYR A 41 14.56 37.42 -8.50
CA TYR A 41 14.84 37.05 -9.89
C TYR A 41 16.34 36.82 -10.17
N SER A 42 17.23 37.38 -9.35
CA SER A 42 18.69 37.37 -9.55
C SER A 42 19.46 36.48 -8.57
N MET A 43 18.76 35.70 -7.74
CA MET A 43 19.38 34.94 -6.65
C MET A 43 19.84 33.57 -7.13
N LEU A 44 21.07 33.19 -6.79
CA LEU A 44 21.60 31.86 -7.15
C LEU A 44 20.83 30.76 -6.40
N PRO A 45 20.58 29.59 -7.00
CA PRO A 45 19.77 28.51 -6.40
C PRO A 45 20.24 28.07 -4.99
N SER A 46 21.54 28.09 -4.73
CA SER A 46 22.14 27.76 -3.43
C SER A 46 21.84 28.79 -2.33
N GLU A 47 21.67 30.05 -2.70
CA GLU A 47 21.30 31.13 -1.78
C GLU A 47 19.79 31.10 -1.48
N TYR A 48 18.97 30.74 -2.47
CA TYR A 48 17.53 30.56 -2.28
C TYR A 48 17.22 29.33 -1.41
N GLU A 49 17.90 28.20 -1.59
CA GLU A 49 17.79 27.04 -0.69
C GLU A 49 18.18 27.39 0.76
N ARG A 50 19.30 28.11 0.95
CA ARG A 50 19.69 28.63 2.28
C ARG A 50 18.64 29.59 2.84
N TYR A 51 18.03 30.44 2.01
CA TYR A 51 17.00 31.37 2.45
C TYR A 51 15.70 30.66 2.86
N VAL A 52 15.21 29.67 2.09
CA VAL A 52 14.00 28.89 2.41
C VAL A 52 14.23 28.00 3.65
N SER A 53 15.42 27.40 3.76
CA SER A 53 15.78 26.61 4.94
C SER A 53 16.01 27.49 6.19
N CYS A 54 16.58 28.69 6.08
CA CYS A 54 16.77 29.59 7.23
C CYS A 54 15.52 30.39 7.65
N ASN A 55 14.59 30.70 6.73
CA ASN A 55 13.56 31.72 6.99
C ASN A 55 12.18 31.11 7.27
N ALA A 56 11.87 30.88 8.55
CA ALA A 56 10.61 30.29 9.02
C ALA A 56 9.36 31.08 8.60
N ILE A 57 9.48 32.39 8.35
CA ILE A 57 8.37 33.23 7.86
C ILE A 57 8.01 32.87 6.41
N HIS A 58 8.98 32.50 5.58
CA HIS A 58 8.73 32.07 4.20
C HIS A 58 8.09 30.68 4.14
N ARG A 59 8.35 29.80 5.11
CA ARG A 59 7.61 28.53 5.27
C ARG A 59 6.13 28.77 5.58
N VAL A 60 5.82 29.80 6.38
CA VAL A 60 4.45 30.22 6.70
C VAL A 60 3.81 31.01 5.54
N GLN A 61 4.58 31.74 4.74
CA GLN A 61 4.08 32.42 3.53
C GLN A 61 3.75 31.42 2.42
N MET A 62 4.56 30.36 2.27
CA MET A 62 4.29 29.19 1.42
C MET A 62 3.02 28.43 1.85
N MET A 63 2.68 28.42 3.15
CA MET A 63 1.43 27.83 3.65
C MET A 63 0.16 28.51 3.13
N TYR A 64 0.22 29.80 2.79
CA TYR A 64 -0.98 30.61 2.55
C TYR A 64 -1.22 31.02 1.09
N ASN A 65 -0.20 31.01 0.22
CA ASN A 65 -0.34 31.51 -1.15
C ASN A 65 -0.15 30.43 -2.22
N ARG A 66 -1.28 29.83 -2.62
CA ARG A 66 -1.40 28.89 -3.76
C ARG A 66 -0.88 29.48 -5.08
N HIS A 67 -0.88 30.82 -5.22
CA HIS A 67 -0.42 31.56 -6.39
C HIS A 67 1.11 31.67 -6.53
N TRP A 68 1.87 31.64 -5.43
CA TRP A 68 3.32 31.88 -5.48
C TRP A 68 4.11 30.67 -6.00
N LEU A 69 3.65 29.44 -5.69
CA LEU A 69 4.20 28.19 -6.24
C LEU A 69 4.00 28.10 -7.76
N VAL A 70 2.85 28.56 -8.26
CA VAL A 70 2.52 28.58 -9.69
C VAL A 70 3.35 29.62 -10.43
N TYR A 71 3.49 30.84 -9.90
CA TYR A 71 4.33 31.90 -10.50
C TYR A 71 5.83 31.59 -10.45
N PHE A 72 6.31 30.93 -9.39
CA PHE A 72 7.70 30.51 -9.27
C PHE A 72 8.03 29.36 -10.24
N CYS A 73 7.11 28.38 -10.43
CA CYS A 73 7.33 27.32 -11.43
C CYS A 73 7.16 27.84 -12.88
N LEU A 74 6.34 28.88 -13.13
CA LEU A 74 6.27 29.60 -14.42
C LEU A 74 7.57 30.35 -14.76
N TYR A 75 8.20 31.01 -13.78
CA TYR A 75 9.51 31.68 -13.97
C TYR A 75 10.66 30.68 -14.18
N TRP A 76 10.51 29.45 -13.68
CA TRP A 76 11.49 28.37 -13.81
C TRP A 76 11.28 27.41 -14.98
N MET A 77 10.13 27.51 -15.65
CA MET A 77 9.80 26.76 -16.86
C MET A 77 10.81 27.02 -17.99
N LEU A 78 11.59 28.11 -17.90
CA LEU A 78 12.52 28.53 -18.95
C LEU A 78 13.95 27.95 -18.87
N LEU A 79 14.46 27.40 -17.76
CA LEU A 79 15.87 26.96 -17.77
C LEU A 79 16.27 25.71 -16.96
N ARG A 80 15.54 25.22 -15.95
CA ARG A 80 15.90 23.95 -15.27
C ARG A 80 14.71 23.18 -14.64
N ARG A 81 14.13 22.29 -15.43
CA ARG A 81 12.97 21.42 -15.09
C ARG A 81 13.23 20.51 -13.86
N HIS A 82 14.47 20.08 -13.61
CA HIS A 82 14.88 19.28 -12.44
C HIS A 82 14.55 19.94 -11.09
N PHE A 83 14.69 21.26 -10.99
CA PHE A 83 14.49 21.88 -9.70
C PHE A 83 12.99 22.14 -9.38
N CYS A 84 12.08 22.24 -10.37
CA CYS A 84 10.64 22.33 -10.07
C CYS A 84 10.14 21.02 -9.42
N CYS A 85 10.70 19.85 -9.78
CA CYS A 85 10.36 18.58 -9.12
C CYS A 85 10.72 18.58 -7.63
N ARG A 86 11.93 19.03 -7.28
CA ARG A 86 12.37 19.13 -5.88
C ARG A 86 11.50 20.09 -5.06
N ALA A 87 11.06 21.19 -5.67
CA ALA A 87 10.14 22.13 -5.01
C ALA A 87 8.77 21.50 -4.73
N LEU A 88 8.25 20.69 -5.67
CA LEU A 88 6.99 19.97 -5.50
C LEU A 88 7.09 18.89 -4.41
N GLU A 89 8.18 18.13 -4.35
CA GLU A 89 8.42 17.18 -3.27
C GLU A 89 8.53 17.85 -1.90
N ALA A 90 9.25 18.98 -1.82
CA ALA A 90 9.35 19.76 -0.60
C ALA A 90 7.98 20.28 -0.15
N ALA A 91 7.13 20.74 -1.09
CA ALA A 91 5.76 21.13 -0.79
C ALA A 91 4.91 19.95 -0.29
N GLY A 92 5.04 18.77 -0.91
CA GLY A 92 4.40 17.54 -0.45
C GLY A 92 4.81 17.16 0.98
N MET A 93 6.09 17.25 1.30
CA MET A 93 6.60 16.98 2.66
C MET A 93 6.07 18.00 3.69
N MET A 94 5.95 19.27 3.33
CA MET A 94 5.33 20.28 4.20
C MET A 94 3.84 19.99 4.45
N LEU A 95 3.10 19.52 3.44
CA LEU A 95 1.70 19.13 3.59
C LEU A 95 1.54 17.88 4.45
N LYS A 96 2.48 16.94 4.38
CA LYS A 96 2.57 15.82 5.32
C LYS A 96 2.72 16.30 6.76
N ASP A 97 3.62 17.25 7.03
CA ASP A 97 3.81 17.82 8.38
C ASP A 97 2.54 18.53 8.89
N MET A 98 1.74 19.09 7.98
CA MET A 98 0.45 19.73 8.27
C MET A 98 -0.72 18.74 8.35
N GLN A 99 -0.47 17.42 8.28
CA GLN A 99 -1.48 16.35 8.28
C GLN A 99 -2.47 16.40 7.09
N ARG A 100 -2.14 17.12 6.02
CA ARG A 100 -2.92 17.18 4.77
C ARG A 100 -2.35 16.20 3.74
N ILE A 101 -2.32 14.93 4.10
CA ILE A 101 -1.75 13.83 3.29
C ILE A 101 -2.38 13.69 1.89
N PRO A 102 -3.71 13.75 1.68
CA PRO A 102 -4.27 13.54 0.34
C PRO A 102 -3.87 14.64 -0.64
N GLU A 103 -3.65 15.86 -0.17
CA GLU A 103 -3.15 16.96 -1.02
C GLU A 103 -1.67 16.80 -1.32
N ALA A 104 -0.87 16.31 -0.37
CA ALA A 104 0.54 16.04 -0.57
C ALA A 104 0.77 15.08 -1.75
N ILE A 105 -0.08 14.06 -1.89
CA ILE A 105 0.01 13.06 -2.95
C ILE A 105 -0.14 13.70 -4.33
N GLN A 106 -1.09 14.62 -4.51
CA GLN A 106 -1.28 15.30 -5.80
C GLN A 106 -0.02 16.07 -6.23
N TYR A 107 0.71 16.64 -5.28
CA TYR A 107 1.99 17.30 -5.58
C TYR A 107 3.09 16.29 -5.90
N ILE A 108 3.11 15.14 -5.22
CA ILE A 108 4.09 14.07 -5.48
C ILE A 108 3.85 13.41 -6.85
N GLU A 109 2.60 13.18 -7.25
CA GLU A 109 2.27 12.65 -8.59
C GLU A 109 2.68 13.63 -9.70
N ARG A 110 2.47 14.92 -9.49
CA ARG A 110 2.98 15.95 -10.42
C ARG A 110 4.50 15.96 -10.45
N ALA A 111 5.16 15.80 -9.30
CA ALA A 111 6.61 15.70 -9.23
C ALA A 111 7.14 14.47 -9.97
N SER A 112 6.48 13.31 -9.84
CA SER A 112 6.88 12.08 -10.52
C SER A 112 6.77 12.19 -12.03
N MET A 113 5.68 12.78 -12.55
CA MET A 113 5.55 13.06 -14.00
C MET A 113 6.72 13.92 -14.50
N MET A 114 7.04 14.98 -13.78
CA MET A 114 8.14 15.86 -14.14
C MET A 114 9.52 15.18 -14.03
N TYR A 115 9.70 14.24 -13.08
CA TYR A 115 10.93 13.45 -12.95
C TYR A 115 11.14 12.48 -14.12
N VAL A 116 10.07 11.85 -14.61
CA VAL A 116 10.13 11.00 -15.82
C VAL A 116 10.52 11.84 -17.03
N GLU A 117 9.88 13.00 -17.21
CA GLU A 117 10.19 13.91 -18.32
C GLU A 117 11.59 14.52 -18.27
N ASN A 118 12.19 14.57 -17.08
CA ASN A 118 13.58 15.03 -16.87
C ASN A 118 14.63 13.96 -17.18
N GLY A 119 14.22 12.74 -17.51
CA GLY A 119 15.14 11.61 -17.68
C GLY A 119 15.71 11.08 -16.35
N THR A 120 15.05 11.36 -15.22
CA THR A 120 15.37 10.74 -13.91
C THR A 120 14.19 9.91 -13.36
N PRO A 121 13.69 8.91 -14.12
CA PRO A 121 12.51 8.14 -13.75
C PRO A 121 12.69 7.26 -12.48
N ASP A 122 13.90 6.82 -12.16
CA ASP A 122 14.26 6.21 -10.86
C ASP A 122 13.80 7.03 -9.64
N THR A 123 14.05 8.35 -9.68
CA THR A 123 13.65 9.24 -8.58
C THR A 123 12.13 9.44 -8.54
N ALA A 124 11.46 9.36 -9.69
CA ALA A 124 10.01 9.43 -9.78
C ALA A 124 9.37 8.23 -9.07
N ALA A 125 9.84 7.03 -9.36
CA ALA A 125 9.31 5.80 -8.79
C ALA A 125 9.55 5.71 -7.28
N LEU A 126 10.72 6.16 -6.80
CA LEU A 126 11.00 6.26 -5.36
C LEU A 126 10.12 7.30 -4.65
N ALA A 127 9.80 8.42 -5.29
CA ALA A 127 8.89 9.41 -4.76
C ALA A 127 7.47 8.83 -4.62
N LEU A 128 7.02 8.04 -5.61
CA LEU A 128 5.74 7.34 -5.59
C LEU A 128 5.69 6.24 -4.52
N ASP A 129 6.76 5.44 -4.32
CA ASP A 129 6.83 4.44 -3.24
C ASP A 129 6.69 5.10 -1.86
N ARG A 130 7.35 6.25 -1.65
CA ARG A 130 7.23 7.02 -0.41
C ARG A 130 5.81 7.56 -0.22
N ALA A 131 5.16 8.03 -1.27
CA ALA A 131 3.77 8.49 -1.20
C ALA A 131 2.79 7.35 -0.88
N GLY A 132 2.97 6.18 -1.51
CA GLY A 132 2.18 4.97 -1.24
C GLY A 132 2.21 4.59 0.24
N LYS A 133 3.40 4.53 0.85
CA LYS A 133 3.56 4.23 2.27
C LYS A 133 2.85 5.22 3.20
N LEU A 134 2.75 6.49 2.82
CA LEU A 134 2.07 7.50 3.63
C LEU A 134 0.55 7.35 3.59
N ILE A 135 0.00 7.03 2.40
CA ILE A 135 -1.45 6.94 2.21
C ILE A 135 -2.03 5.58 2.62
N GLU A 136 -1.22 4.52 2.76
CA GLU A 136 -1.67 3.22 3.27
C GLU A 136 -2.48 3.32 4.59
N SER A 137 -2.15 4.29 5.44
CA SER A 137 -2.84 4.54 6.71
C SER A 137 -4.21 5.23 6.57
N GLN A 138 -4.48 5.88 5.43
CA GLN A 138 -5.69 6.67 5.20
C GLN A 138 -6.58 6.06 4.13
N ASP A 139 -6.04 5.87 2.92
CA ASP A 139 -6.77 5.38 1.74
C ASP A 139 -5.98 4.25 1.06
N LEU A 140 -6.40 3.01 1.26
CA LEU A 140 -5.75 1.84 0.64
C LEU A 140 -5.88 1.84 -0.90
N ALA A 141 -7.02 2.29 -1.44
CA ALA A 141 -7.25 2.29 -2.89
C ALA A 141 -6.26 3.21 -3.63
N LYS A 142 -6.03 4.43 -3.11
CA LYS A 142 -5.04 5.36 -3.67
C LYS A 142 -3.61 4.83 -3.52
N ALA A 143 -3.32 4.09 -2.44
CA ALA A 143 -2.02 3.46 -2.27
C ALA A 143 -1.72 2.46 -3.40
N VAL A 144 -2.71 1.64 -3.76
CA VAL A 144 -2.62 0.69 -4.88
C VAL A 144 -2.33 1.43 -6.19
N ASP A 145 -3.08 2.48 -6.50
CA ASP A 145 -2.86 3.27 -7.72
C ASP A 145 -1.43 3.84 -7.78
N LEU A 146 -0.91 4.37 -6.68
CA LEU A 146 0.45 4.92 -6.61
C LEU A 146 1.51 3.84 -6.82
N TYR A 147 1.33 2.66 -6.23
CA TYR A 147 2.26 1.54 -6.41
C TYR A 147 2.22 0.96 -7.83
N GLN A 148 1.04 0.90 -8.46
CA GLN A 148 0.92 0.51 -9.87
C GLN A 148 1.58 1.53 -10.80
N LYS A 149 1.41 2.84 -10.53
CA LYS A 149 2.13 3.90 -11.25
C LYS A 149 3.65 3.73 -11.08
N ALA A 150 4.13 3.50 -9.87
CA ALA A 150 5.55 3.25 -9.62
C ALA A 150 6.07 2.01 -10.36
N ALA A 151 5.30 0.92 -10.37
CA ALA A 151 5.63 -0.29 -11.13
C ALA A 151 5.74 0.01 -12.63
N SER A 152 4.80 0.78 -13.20
CA SER A 152 4.84 1.15 -14.63
C SER A 152 6.07 1.99 -14.99
N VAL A 153 6.54 2.86 -14.09
CA VAL A 153 7.77 3.64 -14.30
C VAL A 153 8.99 2.70 -14.34
N PHE A 154 9.09 1.76 -13.39
CA PHE A 154 10.19 0.79 -13.38
C PHE A 154 10.14 -0.20 -14.55
N GLU A 155 8.94 -0.58 -15.02
CA GLU A 155 8.76 -1.41 -16.21
C GLU A 155 9.30 -0.72 -17.47
N ASN A 156 9.05 0.59 -17.63
CA ASN A 156 9.55 1.36 -18.77
C ASN A 156 11.08 1.52 -18.79
N GLU A 157 11.76 1.35 -17.66
CA GLU A 157 13.22 1.40 -17.54
C GLU A 157 13.89 0.02 -17.56
N ASP A 158 13.14 -1.05 -17.86
CA ASP A 158 13.58 -2.45 -17.79
C ASP A 158 14.11 -2.87 -16.40
N ARG A 159 13.71 -2.16 -15.34
CA ARG A 159 14.05 -2.46 -13.94
C ARG A 159 13.08 -3.47 -13.33
N LEU A 160 13.03 -4.66 -13.91
CA LEU A 160 12.03 -5.70 -13.59
C LEU A 160 12.00 -6.08 -12.09
N ARG A 161 13.16 -6.23 -11.43
CA ARG A 161 13.19 -6.60 -10.00
C ARG A 161 12.49 -5.57 -9.11
N GLN A 162 12.70 -4.28 -9.39
CA GLN A 162 12.06 -3.20 -8.64
C GLN A 162 10.58 -3.10 -8.98
N ALA A 163 10.21 -3.23 -10.26
CA ALA A 163 8.81 -3.22 -10.68
C ALA A 163 7.98 -4.31 -9.97
N VAL A 164 8.49 -5.53 -9.90
CA VAL A 164 7.80 -6.65 -9.23
C VAL A 164 7.65 -6.42 -7.73
N GLU A 165 8.63 -5.81 -7.07
CA GLU A 165 8.50 -5.46 -5.65
C GLU A 165 7.35 -4.47 -5.42
N MET A 166 7.19 -3.50 -6.31
CA MET A 166 6.09 -2.52 -6.26
C MET A 166 4.74 -3.17 -6.52
N LEU A 167 4.65 -4.08 -7.50
CA LEU A 167 3.45 -4.89 -7.72
C LEU A 167 3.13 -5.75 -6.50
N GLY A 168 4.15 -6.35 -5.86
CA GLY A 168 4.02 -7.12 -4.62
C GLY A 168 3.38 -6.34 -3.47
N LYS A 169 3.70 -5.05 -3.34
CA LYS A 169 3.01 -4.14 -2.38
C LYS A 169 1.55 -3.94 -2.80
N SER A 170 1.30 -3.63 -4.07
CA SER A 170 -0.06 -3.47 -4.62
C SER A 170 -0.93 -4.70 -4.39
N SER A 171 -0.48 -5.91 -4.73
CA SER A 171 -1.26 -7.15 -4.57
C SER A 171 -1.63 -7.44 -3.12
N ARG A 172 -0.70 -7.21 -2.18
CA ARG A 172 -0.98 -7.37 -0.74
C ARG A 172 -2.06 -6.40 -0.25
N LEU A 173 -2.03 -5.15 -0.73
CA LEU A 173 -3.05 -4.17 -0.41
C LEU A 173 -4.41 -4.49 -1.04
N LEU A 174 -4.43 -5.05 -2.26
CA LEU A 174 -5.67 -5.49 -2.92
C LEU A 174 -6.34 -6.64 -2.15
N VAL A 175 -5.55 -7.60 -1.68
CA VAL A 175 -6.04 -8.67 -0.78
C VAL A 175 -6.60 -8.08 0.51
N ARG A 176 -5.90 -7.12 1.13
CA ARG A 176 -6.39 -6.43 2.33
C ARG A 176 -7.70 -5.67 2.12
N GLN A 177 -7.94 -5.16 0.91
CA GLN A 177 -9.20 -4.52 0.52
C GLN A 177 -10.32 -5.51 0.14
N HIS A 178 -10.06 -6.82 0.18
CA HIS A 178 -10.96 -7.87 -0.33
C HIS A 178 -11.36 -7.71 -1.82
N LYS A 179 -10.55 -7.00 -2.61
CA LYS A 179 -10.71 -6.91 -4.06
C LYS A 179 -10.04 -8.09 -4.75
N LEU A 180 -10.62 -9.28 -4.59
CA LEU A 180 -9.99 -10.54 -4.96
C LEU A 180 -9.80 -10.71 -6.49
N ASP A 181 -10.70 -10.14 -7.30
CA ASP A 181 -10.57 -10.19 -8.77
C ASP A 181 -9.35 -9.40 -9.26
N GLU A 182 -9.21 -8.15 -8.81
CA GLU A 182 -8.05 -7.29 -9.12
C GLU A 182 -6.75 -7.90 -8.55
N ALA A 183 -6.81 -8.48 -7.35
CA ALA A 183 -5.67 -9.14 -6.72
C ALA A 183 -5.16 -10.34 -7.54
N ALA A 184 -6.06 -11.18 -8.07
CA ALA A 184 -5.68 -12.33 -8.88
C ALA A 184 -4.92 -11.91 -10.15
N VAL A 185 -5.37 -10.85 -10.82
CA VAL A 185 -4.70 -10.29 -12.00
C VAL A 185 -3.31 -9.73 -11.63
N SER A 186 -3.21 -8.99 -10.52
CA SER A 186 -1.96 -8.41 -10.05
C SER A 186 -0.93 -9.49 -9.67
N ILE A 187 -1.35 -10.54 -8.97
CA ILE A 187 -0.48 -11.68 -8.60
C ILE A 187 -0.05 -12.47 -9.84
N GLN A 188 -0.93 -12.67 -10.82
CA GLN A 188 -0.55 -13.31 -12.09
C GLN A 188 0.51 -12.50 -12.84
N LYS A 189 0.38 -11.16 -12.86
CA LYS A 189 1.41 -10.28 -13.44
C LYS A 189 2.75 -10.44 -12.72
N GLU A 190 2.76 -10.46 -11.38
CA GLU A 190 3.97 -10.74 -10.59
C GLU A 190 4.59 -12.10 -10.92
N LYS A 191 3.78 -13.16 -11.02
CA LYS A 191 4.24 -14.52 -11.35
C LYS A 191 4.94 -14.54 -12.70
N ASN A 192 4.36 -13.88 -13.71
CA ASN A 192 4.95 -13.80 -15.05
C ASN A 192 6.30 -13.06 -15.03
N MET A 193 6.39 -11.93 -14.33
CA MET A 193 7.65 -11.18 -14.24
C MET A 193 8.72 -11.94 -13.44
N TYR A 194 8.36 -12.66 -12.37
CA TYR A 194 9.33 -13.51 -11.67
C TYR A 194 9.80 -14.69 -12.51
N LYS A 195 8.94 -15.21 -13.41
CA LYS A 195 9.31 -16.23 -14.39
C LYS A 195 10.32 -15.67 -15.40
N GLU A 196 10.15 -14.44 -15.87
CA GLU A 196 11.12 -13.76 -16.76
C GLU A 196 12.47 -13.50 -16.06
N ILE A 197 12.46 -13.22 -14.76
CA ILE A 197 13.67 -13.06 -13.94
C ILE A 197 14.33 -14.42 -13.60
N GLU A 198 13.65 -15.54 -13.89
CA GLU A 198 14.04 -16.93 -13.53
C GLU A 198 14.13 -17.17 -12.02
N ASN A 199 13.38 -16.42 -11.21
CA ASN A 199 13.32 -16.63 -9.76
C ASN A 199 12.20 -17.61 -9.39
N TYR A 200 12.43 -18.88 -9.71
CA TYR A 200 11.44 -19.96 -9.53
C TYR A 200 10.93 -20.14 -8.09
N PRO A 201 11.78 -20.09 -7.03
CA PRO A 201 11.30 -20.24 -5.65
C PRO A 201 10.26 -19.17 -5.26
N THR A 202 10.41 -17.95 -5.77
CA THR A 202 9.40 -16.90 -5.54
C THR A 202 8.13 -17.13 -6.36
N CYS A 203 8.21 -17.72 -7.55
CA CYS A 203 7.04 -18.08 -8.34
C CYS A 203 6.14 -19.10 -7.63
N PHE A 204 6.73 -20.04 -6.88
CA PHE A 204 5.98 -21.04 -6.12
C PHE A 204 5.13 -20.37 -5.03
N LYS A 205 5.74 -19.46 -4.27
CA LYS A 205 5.05 -18.64 -3.26
C LYS A 205 3.92 -17.79 -3.87
N LYS A 206 4.11 -17.25 -5.08
CA LYS A 206 3.05 -16.51 -5.78
C LYS A 206 1.92 -17.42 -6.26
N THR A 207 2.23 -18.66 -6.61
CA THR A 207 1.20 -19.67 -6.91
C THR A 207 0.35 -19.98 -5.68
N ILE A 208 0.97 -20.13 -4.50
CA ILE A 208 0.24 -20.29 -3.22
C ILE A 208 -0.71 -19.10 -2.99
N ALA A 209 -0.20 -17.87 -3.12
CA ALA A 209 -1.02 -16.67 -2.95
C ALA A 209 -2.18 -16.61 -3.95
N GLN A 210 -1.94 -16.99 -5.20
CA GLN A 210 -2.97 -17.02 -6.26
C GLN A 210 -4.07 -18.05 -5.96
N VAL A 211 -3.70 -19.26 -5.55
CA VAL A 211 -4.65 -20.32 -5.14
C VAL A 211 -5.50 -19.85 -3.97
N LEU A 212 -4.90 -19.26 -2.93
CA LEU A 212 -5.65 -18.72 -1.79
C LEU A 212 -6.68 -17.67 -2.22
N VAL A 213 -6.32 -16.77 -3.14
CA VAL A 213 -7.24 -15.76 -3.66
C VAL A 213 -8.40 -16.39 -4.44
N HIS A 214 -8.14 -17.40 -5.29
CA HIS A 214 -9.21 -18.08 -6.03
C HIS A 214 -10.14 -18.91 -5.13
N LEU A 215 -9.59 -19.59 -4.11
CA LEU A 215 -10.40 -20.32 -3.14
C LEU A 215 -11.31 -19.40 -2.32
N HIS A 216 -10.85 -18.18 -1.99
CA HIS A 216 -11.71 -17.17 -1.35
C HIS A 216 -12.77 -16.58 -2.28
N ARG A 217 -12.56 -16.64 -3.60
CA ARG A 217 -13.59 -16.32 -4.61
C ARG A 217 -14.58 -17.48 -4.82
N ASN A 218 -14.40 -18.61 -4.12
CA ASN A 218 -15.11 -19.88 -4.33
C ASN A 218 -14.98 -20.41 -5.77
N ASP A 219 -13.89 -20.07 -6.46
CA ASP A 219 -13.60 -20.53 -7.81
C ASP A 219 -12.53 -21.62 -7.77
N PHE A 220 -12.99 -22.85 -7.51
CA PHE A 220 -12.11 -24.02 -7.45
C PHE A 220 -11.45 -24.32 -8.79
N VAL A 221 -12.17 -24.15 -9.91
CA VAL A 221 -11.66 -24.43 -11.25
C VAL A 221 -10.50 -23.50 -11.59
N ALA A 222 -10.60 -22.22 -11.26
CA ALA A 222 -9.48 -21.30 -11.43
C ALA A 222 -8.31 -21.64 -10.50
N ALA A 223 -8.56 -22.04 -9.25
CA ALA A 223 -7.51 -22.44 -8.31
C ALA A 223 -6.71 -23.65 -8.81
N ASP A 224 -7.40 -24.71 -9.24
CA ASP A 224 -6.80 -25.91 -9.84
C ASP A 224 -6.02 -25.60 -11.13
N LYS A 225 -6.59 -24.74 -11.99
CA LYS A 225 -5.90 -24.27 -13.20
C LYS A 225 -4.57 -23.57 -12.86
N CYS A 226 -4.53 -22.76 -11.80
CA CYS A 226 -3.31 -22.06 -11.37
C CYS A 226 -2.19 -23.03 -10.97
N VAL A 227 -2.53 -24.11 -10.25
CA VAL A 227 -1.56 -25.15 -9.89
C VAL A 227 -1.11 -25.90 -11.14
N ARG A 228 -2.06 -26.25 -12.02
CA ARG A 228 -1.76 -26.96 -13.28
C ARG A 228 -0.78 -26.19 -14.17
N GLU A 229 -0.98 -24.89 -14.33
CA GLU A 229 -0.07 -24.02 -15.07
C GLU A 229 1.33 -23.97 -14.44
N SER A 230 1.41 -24.02 -13.11
CA SER A 230 2.67 -23.96 -12.37
C SER A 230 3.51 -25.24 -12.45
N TYR A 231 2.95 -26.41 -12.83
CA TYR A 231 3.77 -27.60 -13.15
C TYR A 231 4.75 -27.38 -14.30
N SER A 232 4.49 -26.40 -15.18
CA SER A 232 5.43 -26.02 -16.23
C SER A 232 6.68 -25.29 -15.70
N LEU A 233 6.69 -24.87 -14.43
CA LEU A 233 7.82 -24.20 -13.82
C LEU A 233 8.89 -25.21 -13.38
N PRO A 234 10.18 -24.98 -13.73
CA PRO A 234 11.29 -25.82 -13.29
C PRO A 234 11.32 -25.98 -11.76
N GLY A 235 11.28 -27.23 -11.28
CA GLY A 235 11.39 -27.55 -9.86
C GLY A 235 10.09 -27.42 -9.04
N PHE A 236 8.96 -27.06 -9.64
CA PHE A 236 7.69 -26.94 -8.91
C PHE A 236 7.16 -28.31 -8.47
N SER A 237 7.12 -29.32 -9.35
CA SER A 237 6.52 -30.62 -9.05
C SER A 237 7.19 -31.38 -7.89
N GLY A 238 8.44 -31.06 -7.56
CA GLY A 238 9.17 -31.65 -6.44
C GLY A 238 9.25 -30.75 -5.20
N SER A 239 8.63 -29.56 -5.23
CA SER A 239 8.69 -28.62 -4.12
C SER A 239 7.64 -28.95 -3.05
N GLU A 240 7.95 -28.59 -1.80
CA GLU A 240 6.99 -28.67 -0.70
C GLU A 240 5.75 -27.80 -0.96
N ASP A 241 5.90 -26.71 -1.72
CA ASP A 241 4.81 -25.83 -2.11
C ASP A 241 3.75 -26.56 -2.95
N CYS A 242 4.18 -27.42 -3.89
CA CYS A 242 3.28 -28.17 -4.75
C CYS A 242 2.48 -29.21 -3.95
N ILE A 243 3.17 -29.98 -3.11
CA ILE A 243 2.54 -30.99 -2.24
C ILE A 243 1.51 -30.31 -1.32
N ALA A 244 1.86 -29.17 -0.73
CA ALA A 244 0.95 -28.44 0.14
C ALA A 244 -0.27 -27.86 -0.61
N LEU A 245 -0.08 -27.40 -1.86
CA LEU A 245 -1.19 -26.93 -2.71
C LEU A 245 -2.11 -28.07 -3.15
N GLU A 246 -1.57 -29.23 -3.51
CA GLU A 246 -2.36 -30.42 -3.85
C GLU A 246 -3.19 -30.89 -2.65
N GLN A 247 -2.58 -30.98 -1.46
CA GLN A 247 -3.30 -31.32 -0.22
C GLN A 247 -4.39 -30.29 0.12
N LEU A 248 -4.14 -29.00 -0.16
CA LEU A 248 -5.13 -27.94 0.06
C LEU A 248 -6.31 -28.08 -0.91
N LEU A 249 -6.05 -28.31 -2.19
CA LEU A 249 -7.10 -28.47 -3.21
C LEU A 249 -7.90 -29.74 -2.97
N GLN A 250 -7.24 -30.85 -2.64
CA GLN A 250 -7.91 -32.11 -2.31
C GLN A 250 -8.85 -31.94 -1.10
N GLY A 251 -8.37 -31.36 0.00
CA GLY A 251 -9.21 -31.12 1.18
C GLY A 251 -10.38 -30.15 0.90
N TYR A 252 -10.19 -29.19 -0.02
CA TYR A 252 -11.26 -28.28 -0.41
C TYR A 252 -12.32 -28.97 -1.28
N ASP A 253 -11.92 -29.90 -2.16
CA ASP A 253 -12.82 -30.68 -3.03
C ASP A 253 -13.60 -31.75 -2.24
N GLU A 254 -12.92 -32.46 -1.34
CA GLU A 254 -13.51 -33.48 -0.45
C GLU A 254 -14.35 -32.87 0.70
N GLN A 255 -14.31 -31.54 0.83
CA GLN A 255 -14.93 -30.77 1.89
C GLN A 255 -14.43 -31.09 3.32
N ASP A 256 -13.17 -31.52 3.45
CA ASP A 256 -12.52 -31.77 4.74
C ASP A 256 -11.96 -30.46 5.33
N GLU A 257 -12.74 -29.86 6.26
CA GLU A 257 -12.34 -28.64 6.96
C GLU A 257 -11.09 -28.83 7.84
N ASP A 258 -10.89 -30.02 8.42
CA ASP A 258 -9.75 -30.31 9.28
C ASP A 258 -8.46 -30.46 8.47
N GLN A 259 -8.52 -31.04 7.28
CA GLN A 259 -7.39 -31.09 6.35
C GLN A 259 -6.99 -29.68 5.88
N VAL A 260 -7.96 -28.89 5.41
CA VAL A 260 -7.70 -27.51 4.97
C VAL A 260 -7.10 -26.67 6.10
N HIS A 261 -7.66 -26.77 7.31
CA HIS A 261 -7.15 -26.04 8.47
C HIS A 261 -5.74 -26.48 8.87
N ARG A 262 -5.41 -27.78 8.77
CA ARG A 262 -4.03 -28.29 9.00
C ARG A 262 -3.05 -27.71 8.00
N VAL A 263 -3.38 -27.73 6.71
CA VAL A 263 -2.50 -27.20 5.65
C VAL A 263 -2.31 -25.69 5.79
N CYS A 264 -3.38 -24.93 6.00
CA CYS A 264 -3.31 -23.48 6.20
C CYS A 264 -2.54 -23.06 7.47
N ASN A 265 -2.41 -23.95 8.46
CA ASN A 265 -1.62 -23.73 9.68
C ASN A 265 -0.18 -24.22 9.61
N SER A 266 0.23 -24.83 8.49
CA SER A 266 1.61 -25.25 8.29
C SER A 266 2.56 -24.05 8.23
N PRO A 267 3.86 -24.25 8.53
CA PRO A 267 4.86 -23.17 8.45
C PRO A 267 4.91 -22.49 7.08
N LEU A 268 4.67 -23.23 5.99
CA LEU A 268 4.67 -22.72 4.62
C LEU A 268 3.68 -21.57 4.44
N PHE A 269 2.46 -21.70 4.98
CA PHE A 269 1.42 -20.67 4.87
C PHE A 269 1.56 -19.57 5.94
N LYS A 270 2.06 -19.90 7.13
CA LYS A 270 2.25 -18.93 8.23
C LYS A 270 3.37 -17.94 7.98
N TYR A 271 4.46 -18.35 7.33
CA TYR A 271 5.60 -17.48 7.00
C TYR A 271 5.41 -16.70 5.70
N MET A 272 4.23 -16.76 5.07
CA MET A 272 3.87 -15.87 3.96
C MET A 272 3.70 -14.42 4.45
N ASP A 273 3.59 -13.48 3.50
CA ASP A 273 3.24 -12.11 3.86
C ASP A 273 1.94 -12.08 4.69
N ASN A 274 1.89 -11.20 5.69
CA ASN A 274 0.82 -11.13 6.68
C ASN A 274 -0.60 -11.11 6.08
N ASP A 275 -0.79 -10.45 4.94
CA ASP A 275 -2.10 -10.39 4.28
C ASP A 275 -2.52 -11.75 3.71
N TYR A 276 -1.59 -12.52 3.14
CA TYR A 276 -1.86 -13.88 2.65
C TYR A 276 -1.99 -14.90 3.78
N ALA A 277 -1.21 -14.75 4.86
CA ALA A 277 -1.33 -15.62 6.04
C ALA A 277 -2.67 -15.42 6.76
N LYS A 278 -3.19 -14.19 6.83
CA LYS A 278 -4.55 -13.93 7.33
C LYS A 278 -5.61 -14.51 6.38
N LEU A 279 -5.36 -14.45 5.07
CA LEU A 279 -6.23 -15.04 4.07
C LEU A 279 -6.30 -16.57 4.22
N SER A 280 -5.17 -17.26 4.43
CA SER A 280 -5.19 -18.72 4.63
C SER A 280 -5.95 -19.15 5.88
N VAL A 281 -5.80 -18.44 7.01
CA VAL A 281 -6.51 -18.77 8.27
C VAL A 281 -8.02 -18.49 8.19
N SER A 282 -8.42 -17.50 7.40
CA SER A 282 -9.84 -17.17 7.18
C SER A 282 -10.51 -18.05 6.13
N LEU A 283 -9.77 -18.93 5.45
CA LEU A 283 -10.34 -19.82 4.45
C LEU A 283 -11.37 -20.77 5.09
N ARG A 284 -12.47 -20.99 4.37
CA ARG A 284 -13.53 -21.93 4.73
C ARG A 284 -13.91 -22.74 3.51
N VAL A 285 -14.31 -23.98 3.75
CA VAL A 285 -14.74 -24.91 2.71
C VAL A 285 -16.21 -24.63 2.33
N PRO A 286 -16.55 -24.58 1.03
CA PRO A 286 -17.93 -24.48 0.57
C PRO A 286 -18.72 -25.70 1.05
N GLY A 287 -19.70 -25.48 1.94
CA GLY A 287 -20.49 -26.57 2.54
C GLY A 287 -20.11 -26.90 3.99
N GLY A 288 -19.00 -26.36 4.52
CA GLY A 288 -18.58 -26.46 5.93
C GLY A 288 -19.41 -25.62 6.91
N GLY A 289 -20.63 -25.23 6.52
CA GLY A 289 -21.60 -24.77 7.48
C GLY A 289 -21.98 -25.97 8.32
N LYS A 290 -21.59 -25.99 9.61
CA LYS A 290 -22.09 -26.93 10.63
C LYS A 290 -23.46 -27.42 10.20
N LYS A 291 -23.57 -28.68 9.78
CA LYS A 291 -24.89 -29.31 9.65
C LYS A 291 -25.59 -29.01 10.97
N LYS A 292 -26.58 -28.12 10.95
CA LYS A 292 -27.59 -28.04 12.00
C LYS A 292 -27.96 -29.50 12.22
N LYS A 293 -27.69 -30.03 13.41
CA LYS A 293 -28.26 -31.30 13.84
C LYS A 293 -29.71 -31.26 13.39
N ALA A 294 -30.08 -32.11 12.45
CA ALA A 294 -31.47 -32.34 12.13
C ALA A 294 -32.15 -32.63 13.49
N PRO A 295 -33.29 -32.01 13.80
CA PRO A 295 -34.03 -32.41 14.99
C PRO A 295 -34.29 -33.91 14.83
N ALA A 296 -33.81 -34.69 15.80
CA ALA A 296 -34.09 -36.10 15.87
C ALA A 296 -35.61 -36.25 15.81
N ALA A 297 -36.09 -36.98 14.82
CA ALA A 297 -37.49 -37.35 14.75
C ALA A 297 -37.83 -38.17 16.00
N ASP A 298 -38.82 -37.68 16.75
CA ASP A 298 -39.49 -38.41 17.80
C ASP A 298 -39.97 -39.77 17.27
N ALA A 299 -39.39 -40.84 17.81
CA ALA A 299 -39.98 -42.17 17.79
C ALA A 299 -40.32 -42.55 19.23
N ALA A 300 -41.61 -42.53 19.52
CA ALA A 300 -42.20 -43.00 20.76
C ALA A 300 -42.29 -44.53 20.77
N GLU A 301 -41.86 -45.11 21.89
CA GLU A 301 -42.27 -46.37 22.57
C GLU A 301 -41.04 -46.83 23.38
N GLY A 302 -41.02 -46.94 24.71
CA GLY A 302 -41.99 -47.56 25.60
C GLY A 302 -41.31 -48.79 26.21
N GLY A 303 -40.93 -48.78 27.49
CA GLY A 303 -40.43 -49.98 28.18
C GLY A 303 -39.53 -49.73 29.39
N ALA A 304 -39.94 -50.25 30.55
CA ALA A 304 -39.44 -50.01 31.91
C ALA A 304 -38.14 -50.76 32.31
N GLY A 305 -37.52 -50.30 33.42
CA GLY A 305 -36.58 -51.03 34.29
C GLY A 305 -35.31 -50.22 34.62
N ALA A 306 -35.15 -49.54 35.76
CA ALA A 306 -34.94 -49.98 37.16
C ALA A 306 -33.46 -50.10 37.57
N GLY A 307 -33.06 -49.36 38.63
CA GLY A 307 -31.83 -49.51 39.43
C GLY A 307 -30.57 -48.92 38.79
N GLU A 308 -29.63 -48.27 39.47
CA GLU A 308 -29.33 -48.11 40.89
C GLU A 308 -28.34 -46.93 41.01
N ALA A 309 -28.19 -46.41 42.22
CA ALA A 309 -27.27 -45.33 42.57
C ALA A 309 -25.81 -45.82 42.51
N ASP A 310 -24.88 -44.90 42.23
CA ASP A 310 -23.61 -44.83 42.94
C ASP A 310 -23.04 -43.41 42.73
N GLU A 311 -23.09 -42.65 43.81
CA GLU A 311 -22.22 -41.50 44.06
C GLU A 311 -20.84 -42.06 44.37
N ASP A 312 -19.78 -41.59 43.71
CA ASP A 312 -18.44 -41.61 44.30
C ASP A 312 -17.60 -40.46 43.73
N GLU A 313 -17.57 -39.44 44.57
CA GLU A 313 -16.51 -38.49 44.84
C GLU A 313 -15.09 -39.07 44.67
N TYR A 314 -14.28 -38.55 43.74
CA TYR A 314 -12.84 -38.45 43.99
C TYR A 314 -12.18 -37.32 43.19
N ALA A 315 -11.86 -36.26 43.92
CA ALA A 315 -10.93 -35.24 43.49
C ALA A 315 -9.48 -35.77 43.56
N GLY A 316 -8.74 -35.64 42.47
CA GLY A 316 -7.28 -35.73 42.44
C GLY A 316 -6.81 -35.18 41.09
N GLY A 317 -5.96 -34.18 40.97
CA GLY A 317 -4.90 -33.74 41.87
C GLY A 317 -3.57 -33.95 41.16
N LEU A 318 -2.82 -32.85 41.02
CA LEU A 318 -1.36 -32.76 40.90
C LEU A 318 -0.75 -33.08 39.53
N CYS A 319 -0.20 -32.05 38.88
CA CYS A 319 1.22 -31.64 39.01
C CYS A 319 1.56 -30.59 37.94
#